data_AF-A0A3M1WED2-F1
#
_entry.id   AF-A0A3M1WED2-F1
#
_cell.length_a   1.000
_cell.length_b   1.000
_cell.length_c   1.000
_cell.angle_alpha   90.00
_cell.angle_beta   90.00
_cell.angle_gamma   90.00
#
_symmetry.space_group_name_H-M   'P 1'
#
loop_
_entity.id
_entity.type
_entity.pdbx_description
1 polymer ?
#
loop_
_entity_poly.entity_id
_entity_poly.type
_entity_poly.pdbx_seq_one_letter_code
_entity_poly.pdbx_strand_id
1 'polypeptide(L)'
;MSQFITHLKNKPFDNEFGEAMFSVEDRTSPQGFRINVSAPNTMGTAYRIKDGKILQIAHSYGRVRFVVSNTHFIDAGDGRLIATAFRITYYSNETGNEIGRIDFADEYVRVSGIWLPKKRIKTETSRGKTRTLVLEFSDHRVMK
;
A
#
# COMPACT_ATOMS: atom_id res chain seq x y z
N MET A 1 5.37 15.33 -14.26
CA MET A 1 4.19 14.56 -13.77
C MET A 1 4.65 13.71 -12.59
N SER A 2 3.99 13.78 -11.44
CA SER A 2 4.43 13.06 -10.22
C SER A 2 4.49 11.55 -10.47
N GLN A 3 5.64 10.90 -10.20
CA GLN A 3 5.81 9.45 -10.35
C GLN A 3 4.78 8.62 -9.57
N PHE A 4 4.15 9.21 -8.54
CA PHE A 4 3.09 8.58 -7.76
C PHE A 4 1.77 8.39 -8.52
N ILE A 5 1.42 9.25 -9.49
CA ILE A 5 0.16 9.13 -10.25
C ILE A 5 0.24 7.97 -11.27
N THR A 6 1.44 7.70 -11.79
CA THR A 6 1.70 6.62 -12.76
C THR A 6 1.64 5.20 -12.19
N HIS A 7 1.68 5.05 -10.86
CA HIS A 7 1.69 3.74 -10.19
C HIS A 7 0.28 3.12 -10.04
N LEU A 8 -0.79 3.91 -10.28
CA LEU A 8 -2.18 3.47 -10.12
C LEU A 8 -2.85 3.01 -11.43
N LYS A 9 -2.11 2.95 -12.54
CA LYS A 9 -2.64 2.41 -13.79
C LYS A 9 -2.50 0.89 -13.78
N ASN A 10 -3.58 0.19 -14.14
CA ASN A 10 -3.49 -1.25 -14.43
C ASN A 10 -2.48 -1.48 -15.56
N LYS A 11 -1.52 -2.36 -15.32
CA LYS A 11 -0.57 -2.86 -16.31
C LYS A 11 -0.52 -4.37 -16.19
N PRO A 12 -0.35 -5.10 -17.31
CA PRO A 12 -0.04 -6.52 -17.26
C PRO A 12 1.19 -6.78 -16.39
N PHE A 13 1.16 -7.85 -15.60
CA PHE A 13 2.26 -8.20 -14.70
C PHE A 13 3.60 -8.29 -15.43
N ASP A 14 3.65 -8.98 -16.58
CA ASP A 14 4.87 -9.18 -17.35
C ASP A 14 5.46 -7.86 -17.88
N ASN A 15 4.64 -6.83 -18.09
CA ASN A 15 5.14 -5.53 -18.53
C ASN A 15 5.86 -4.77 -17.41
N GLU A 16 5.55 -5.07 -16.15
CA GLU A 16 6.14 -4.39 -14.99
C GLU A 16 7.22 -5.25 -14.30
N PHE A 17 7.06 -6.57 -14.34
CA PHE A 17 7.86 -7.53 -13.61
C PHE A 17 8.45 -8.66 -14.47
N GLY A 18 8.34 -8.60 -15.81
CA GLY A 18 8.79 -9.69 -16.71
C GLY A 18 10.29 -10.01 -16.62
N GLU A 19 11.11 -9.04 -16.23
CA GLU A 19 12.55 -9.23 -15.98
C GLU A 19 12.89 -9.28 -14.48
N ALA A 20 11.88 -9.25 -13.60
CA ALA A 20 12.10 -9.22 -12.16
C ALA A 20 12.44 -10.60 -11.62
N MET A 21 13.43 -10.63 -10.72
CA MET A 21 13.75 -11.80 -9.92
C MET A 21 13.09 -11.69 -8.55
N PHE A 22 12.55 -12.80 -8.06
CA PHE A 22 11.88 -12.88 -6.76
C PHE A 22 12.66 -13.80 -5.83
N SER A 23 12.93 -13.34 -4.60
CA SER A 23 13.50 -14.18 -3.55
C SER A 23 12.55 -14.23 -2.35
N VAL A 24 12.51 -15.38 -1.67
CA VAL A 24 11.67 -15.59 -0.50
C VAL A 24 12.55 -15.71 0.75
N GLU A 25 12.24 -14.91 1.76
CA GLU A 25 12.87 -14.87 3.07
C GLU A 25 11.81 -15.09 4.17
N ASP A 26 12.25 -15.23 5.43
CA ASP A 26 11.37 -15.26 6.60
C ASP A 26 10.25 -16.34 6.57
N ARG A 27 10.46 -17.47 5.88
CA ARG A 27 9.42 -18.50 5.66
C ARG A 27 8.77 -19.04 6.92
N THR A 28 9.49 -19.03 8.04
CA THR A 28 9.05 -19.54 9.34
C THR A 28 8.63 -18.42 10.30
N SER A 29 8.63 -17.16 9.86
CA SER A 29 8.27 -16.03 10.69
C SER A 29 6.78 -16.06 11.04
N PRO A 30 6.42 -15.90 12.34
CA PRO A 30 5.01 -15.73 12.75
C PRO A 30 4.31 -14.53 12.08
N GLN A 31 5.07 -13.58 11.55
CA GLN A 31 4.58 -12.38 10.87
C GLN A 31 4.32 -12.60 9.37
N GLY A 32 4.53 -13.82 8.87
CA GLY A 32 4.47 -14.15 7.45
C GLY A 32 5.83 -14.09 6.77
N PHE A 33 5.89 -14.62 5.56
CA PHE A 33 7.12 -14.67 4.76
C PHE A 33 7.32 -13.37 3.99
N ARG A 34 8.58 -13.10 3.63
CA ARG A 34 8.97 -11.91 2.87
C ARG A 34 9.32 -12.28 1.44
N ILE A 35 8.84 -11.52 0.48
CA ILE A 35 9.27 -11.59 -0.93
C ILE A 35 10.07 -10.33 -1.21
N ASN A 36 11.32 -10.46 -1.66
CA ASN A 36 12.07 -9.34 -2.22
C ASN A 36 12.01 -9.40 -3.74
N VAL A 37 11.90 -8.23 -4.38
CA VAL A 37 11.79 -8.09 -5.83
C VAL A 37 13.01 -7.33 -6.36
N SER A 38 13.83 -8.02 -7.14
CA SER A 38 15.03 -7.47 -7.76
C SER A 38 14.81 -7.27 -9.25
N ALA A 39 14.72 -6.02 -9.69
CA ALA A 39 14.84 -5.62 -11.09
C ALA A 39 15.35 -4.17 -11.17
N PRO A 40 15.87 -3.71 -12.32
CA PRO A 40 16.38 -2.35 -12.48
C PRO A 40 15.39 -1.25 -12.04
N ASN A 41 14.08 -1.50 -12.20
CA ASN A 41 13.02 -0.52 -11.95
C ASN A 41 12.19 -0.79 -10.69
N THR A 42 12.51 -1.82 -9.89
CA THR A 42 11.65 -2.22 -8.76
C THR A 42 11.92 -1.44 -7.48
N MET A 43 12.79 -0.42 -7.46
CA MET A 43 12.98 0.48 -6.31
C MET A 43 13.13 -0.23 -4.95
N GLY A 44 13.88 -1.33 -4.90
CA GLY A 44 14.05 -2.13 -3.68
C GLY A 44 12.73 -2.62 -3.06
N THR A 45 11.79 -3.05 -3.92
CA THR A 45 10.46 -3.50 -3.49
C THR A 45 10.56 -4.78 -2.68
N ALA A 46 9.83 -4.82 -1.55
CA ALA A 46 9.60 -6.04 -0.80
C ALA A 46 8.15 -6.11 -0.30
N TYR A 47 7.64 -7.34 -0.19
CA TYR A 47 6.32 -7.64 0.33
C TYR A 47 6.44 -8.55 1.54
N ARG A 48 5.59 -8.35 2.55
CA ARG A 48 5.38 -9.34 3.60
C ARG A 48 3.98 -9.91 3.47
N ILE A 49 3.89 -11.24 3.37
CA ILE A 49 2.67 -11.96 3.05
C ILE A 49 2.38 -12.99 4.14
N LYS A 50 1.12 -13.02 4.59
CA LYS A 50 0.61 -14.00 5.55
C LYS A 50 -0.84 -14.32 5.24
N ASP A 51 -1.22 -15.59 5.28
CA ASP A 51 -2.61 -16.06 5.13
C ASP A 51 -3.30 -15.50 3.87
N GLY A 52 -2.56 -15.42 2.75
CA GLY A 52 -3.05 -14.86 1.48
C GLY A 52 -3.15 -13.32 1.45
N LYS A 53 -2.67 -12.62 2.48
CA LYS A 53 -2.76 -11.16 2.61
C LYS A 53 -1.40 -10.51 2.50
N ILE A 54 -1.31 -9.41 1.76
CA ILE A 54 -0.15 -8.52 1.78
C ILE A 54 -0.25 -7.64 3.02
N LEU A 55 0.51 -7.97 4.06
CA LEU A 55 0.55 -7.23 5.31
C LEU A 55 1.44 -6.00 5.22
N GLN A 56 2.56 -6.10 4.48
CA GLN A 56 3.45 -4.96 4.28
C GLN A 56 3.94 -4.86 2.84
N ILE A 57 4.15 -3.61 2.41
CA ILE A 57 4.78 -3.26 1.14
C ILE A 57 5.88 -2.27 1.48
N ALA A 58 7.12 -2.55 1.09
CA ALA A 58 8.25 -1.67 1.30
C ALA A 58 8.85 -1.27 -0.05
N HIS A 59 9.20 0.00 -0.18
CA HIS A 59 10.01 0.50 -1.29
C HIS A 59 11.15 1.34 -0.71
N SER A 60 12.33 1.27 -1.33
CA SER A 60 13.51 2.02 -0.94
C SER A 60 14.04 2.81 -2.12
N TYR A 61 14.09 4.14 -1.98
CA TYR A 61 14.60 5.04 -3.01
C TYR A 61 15.67 5.96 -2.42
N GLY A 62 16.92 5.85 -2.90
CA GLY A 62 18.02 6.70 -2.45
C GLY A 62 18.10 6.80 -0.93
N ARG A 63 17.87 8.00 -0.39
CA ARG A 63 17.99 8.32 1.04
C ARG A 63 16.73 8.04 1.87
N VAL A 64 15.63 7.59 1.26
CA VAL A 64 14.36 7.36 1.95
C VAL A 64 13.77 6.01 1.56
N ARG A 65 13.23 5.30 2.54
CA ARG A 65 12.35 4.15 2.30
C ARG A 65 11.00 4.40 2.93
N PHE A 66 9.96 3.79 2.38
CA PHE A 66 8.66 3.76 3.04
C PHE A 66 8.16 2.33 3.17
N VAL A 67 7.38 2.10 4.22
CA VAL A 67 6.70 0.83 4.48
C VAL A 67 5.21 1.11 4.65
N VAL A 68 4.40 0.55 3.76
CA VAL A 68 2.96 0.44 3.92
C VAL A 68 2.68 -0.78 4.81
N SER A 69 1.92 -0.62 5.88
CA SER A 69 1.47 -1.69 6.76
C SER A 69 -0.05 -1.74 6.80
N ASN A 70 -0.64 -2.80 6.25
CA ASN A 70 -2.08 -3.01 6.20
C ASN A 70 -2.56 -3.72 7.47
N THR A 71 -3.62 -3.21 8.09
CA THR A 71 -4.17 -3.77 9.35
C THR A 71 -5.60 -4.28 9.20
N HIS A 72 -6.39 -3.67 8.32
CA HIS A 72 -7.78 -4.07 8.07
C HIS A 72 -8.06 -4.21 6.59
N PHE A 73 -8.95 -5.13 6.25
CA PHE A 73 -9.33 -5.46 4.89
C PHE A 73 -10.83 -5.71 4.77
N ILE A 74 -11.38 -5.46 3.59
CA ILE A 74 -12.67 -5.97 3.12
C ILE A 74 -12.41 -7.07 2.10
N ASP A 75 -13.16 -8.17 2.18
CA ASP A 75 -13.23 -9.16 1.11
C ASP A 75 -14.11 -8.63 -0.04
N ALA A 76 -13.54 -8.52 -1.23
CA ALA A 76 -14.25 -8.02 -2.40
C ALA A 76 -15.26 -9.04 -2.96
N GLY A 77 -15.23 -10.30 -2.53
CA GLY A 77 -16.12 -11.38 -2.92
C GLY A 77 -15.59 -12.25 -4.07
N ASP A 78 -14.36 -11.99 -4.54
CA ASP A 78 -13.71 -12.72 -5.65
C ASP A 78 -12.26 -13.10 -5.31
N GLY A 79 -11.96 -13.23 -4.02
CA GLY A 79 -10.62 -13.53 -3.52
C GLY A 79 -9.68 -12.32 -3.45
N ARG A 80 -10.12 -11.14 -3.91
CA ARG A 80 -9.37 -9.89 -3.75
C ARG A 80 -9.70 -9.23 -2.41
N LEU A 81 -8.70 -8.57 -1.82
CA LEU A 81 -8.84 -7.83 -0.58
C LEU A 81 -8.63 -6.33 -0.82
N ILE A 82 -9.49 -5.52 -0.23
CA ILE A 82 -9.38 -4.06 -0.22
C ILE A 82 -8.85 -3.66 1.15
N ALA A 83 -7.64 -3.09 1.23
CA ALA A 83 -7.13 -2.55 2.49
C ALA A 83 -7.94 -1.32 2.91
N THR A 84 -8.47 -1.32 4.13
CA THR A 84 -9.30 -0.23 4.67
C THR A 84 -8.66 0.52 5.82
N ALA A 85 -7.67 -0.07 6.48
CA ALA A 85 -6.83 0.67 7.41
C ALA A 85 -5.37 0.29 7.19
N PHE A 86 -4.55 1.29 6.94
CA PHE A 86 -3.13 1.10 6.68
C PHE A 86 -2.32 2.33 7.06
N ARG A 87 -1.05 2.10 7.39
CA ARG A 87 -0.08 3.15 7.69
C ARG A 87 1.03 3.13 6.67
N ILE A 88 1.43 4.30 6.18
CA ILE A 88 2.69 4.49 5.45
C ILE A 88 3.67 5.13 6.43
N THR A 89 4.78 4.45 6.74
CA THR A 89 5.87 5.02 7.54
C THR A 89 7.07 5.28 6.66
N TYR A 90 7.61 6.50 6.71
CA TYR A 90 8.80 6.93 6.00
C TYR A 90 10.02 6.89 6.92
N TYR A 91 11.13 6.36 6.43
CA TYR A 91 12.39 6.26 7.16
C TYR A 91 13.52 6.89 6.35
N SER A 92 14.46 7.54 7.04
CA SER A 92 15.76 7.88 6.47
C SER A 92 16.60 6.62 6.32
N ASN A 93 17.15 6.36 5.14
CA ASN A 93 18.09 5.26 4.91
C ASN A 93 19.48 5.56 5.50
N GLU A 94 19.82 6.83 5.74
CA GLU A 94 21.10 7.23 6.33
C GLU A 94 21.12 6.96 7.84
N THR A 95 20.00 7.24 8.53
CA THR A 95 19.93 7.14 10.00
C THR A 95 19.05 6.01 10.50
N GLY A 96 18.21 5.41 9.65
CA GLY A 96 17.21 4.41 10.02
C GLY A 96 15.97 4.98 10.73
N ASN A 97 15.98 6.27 11.09
CA ASN A 97 14.93 6.90 11.89
C ASN A 97 13.65 7.14 11.08
N GLU A 98 12.49 7.06 11.76
CA GLU A 98 11.21 7.52 11.21
C GLU A 98 11.27 9.05 10.98
N ILE A 99 10.94 9.47 9.76
CA ILE A 99 10.92 10.89 9.35
C ILE A 99 9.49 11.40 9.08
N GLY A 100 8.52 10.50 9.09
CA GLY A 100 7.10 10.81 9.00
C GLY A 100 6.25 9.56 8.83
N ARG A 101 4.95 9.73 9.04
CA ARG A 101 3.96 8.68 8.84
C ARG A 101 2.64 9.24 8.35
N ILE A 102 1.87 8.41 7.66
CA ILE A 102 0.52 8.70 7.21
C ILE A 102 -0.37 7.52 7.58
N ASP A 103 -1.39 7.76 8.38
CA ASP A 103 -2.43 6.79 8.72
C ASP A 103 -3.66 7.00 7.83
N PHE A 104 -4.19 5.91 7.29
CA PHE A 104 -5.42 5.89 6.50
C PHE A 104 -6.47 5.03 7.20
N ALA A 105 -7.70 5.54 7.24
CA ALA A 105 -8.91 4.79 7.58
C ALA A 105 -9.97 5.09 6.52
N ASP A 106 -10.26 4.07 5.71
CA ASP A 106 -11.12 4.14 4.55
C ASP A 106 -12.40 3.33 4.77
N GLU A 107 -13.52 3.90 4.35
CA GLU A 107 -14.79 3.18 4.19
C GLU A 107 -15.12 3.07 2.71
N TYR A 108 -15.71 1.93 2.35
CA TYR A 108 -16.22 1.67 1.01
C TYR A 108 -17.70 1.32 1.08
N VAL A 109 -18.42 1.63 0.01
CA VAL A 109 -19.81 1.21 -0.21
C VAL A 109 -19.89 0.37 -1.48
N ARG A 110 -20.72 -0.68 -1.48
CA ARG A 110 -20.93 -1.51 -2.65
C ARG A 110 -22.17 -1.05 -3.41
N VAL A 111 -22.01 -0.64 -4.66
CA VAL A 111 -23.09 -0.18 -5.55
C VAL A 111 -23.01 -0.96 -6.86
N SER A 112 -24.10 -1.64 -7.23
CA SER A 112 -24.17 -2.45 -8.46
C SER A 112 -23.00 -3.43 -8.60
N GLY A 113 -22.58 -4.05 -7.48
CA GLY A 113 -21.47 -5.00 -7.43
C GLY A 113 -20.07 -4.39 -7.33
N ILE A 114 -19.92 -3.07 -7.48
CA ILE A 114 -18.63 -2.36 -7.46
C ILE A 114 -18.43 -1.68 -6.10
N TRP A 115 -17.24 -1.84 -5.52
CA TRP A 115 -16.83 -1.12 -4.31
C TRP A 115 -16.36 0.30 -4.67
N LEU A 116 -17.01 1.31 -4.08
CA LEU A 116 -16.71 2.73 -4.28
C LEU A 116 -16.25 3.37 -2.97
N PRO A 117 -15.28 4.30 -2.99
CA PRO A 117 -14.85 5.01 -1.78
C PRO A 117 -16.01 5.82 -1.18
N LYS A 118 -16.30 5.62 0.10
CA LYS A 118 -17.33 6.33 0.85
C LYS A 118 -16.74 7.39 1.77
N LYS A 119 -15.67 7.04 2.47
CA LYS A 119 -14.98 7.95 3.39
C LYS A 119 -13.49 7.64 3.39
N ARG A 120 -12.68 8.68 3.58
CA ARG A 120 -11.25 8.55 3.88
C ARG A 120 -10.88 9.53 4.97
N ILE A 121 -10.27 9.02 6.02
CA ILE A 121 -9.55 9.80 7.02
C ILE A 121 -8.06 9.57 6.75
N LYS A 122 -7.34 10.64 6.39
CA LYS A 122 -5.89 10.64 6.24
C LYS A 122 -5.27 11.50 7.34
N THR A 123 -4.50 10.90 8.24
CA THR A 123 -3.75 11.62 9.27
C THR A 123 -2.26 11.56 8.98
N GLU A 124 -1.65 12.69 8.70
CA GLU A 124 -0.23 12.81 8.38
C GLU A 124 0.51 13.44 9.55
N THR A 125 1.55 12.76 10.04
CA THR A 125 2.44 13.24 11.10
C THR A 125 3.86 13.33 10.56
N SER A 126 4.45 14.52 10.59
CA SER A 126 5.87 14.73 10.26
C SER A 126 6.42 15.92 11.03
N ARG A 127 7.67 15.81 11.49
CA ARG A 127 8.38 16.88 12.25
C ARG A 127 7.55 17.43 13.42
N GLY A 128 6.88 16.54 14.16
CA GLY A 128 6.04 16.90 15.32
C GLY A 128 4.72 17.60 14.98
N LYS A 129 4.38 17.78 13.70
CA LYS A 129 3.09 18.35 13.27
C LYS A 129 2.18 17.26 12.75
N THR A 130 0.90 17.32 13.12
CA THR A 130 -0.13 16.42 12.64
C THR A 130 -1.19 17.19 11.86
N ARG A 131 -1.62 16.66 10.72
CA ARG A 131 -2.72 17.18 9.91
C ARG A 131 -3.67 16.05 9.55
N THR A 132 -4.96 16.32 9.64
CA THR A 132 -6.00 15.35 9.27
C THR A 132 -6.82 15.91 8.12
N LEU A 133 -6.98 15.10 7.08
CA LEU A 133 -7.93 15.32 5.99
C LEU A 133 -9.06 14.29 6.13
N VAL A 134 -10.30 14.77 6.13
CA VAL A 134 -11.49 13.92 6.07
C VAL A 134 -12.17 14.18 4.73
N LEU A 135 -12.35 13.12 3.95
CA LEU A 135 -13.13 13.13 2.71
C LEU A 135 -14.35 12.25 2.93
N GLU A 136 -15.53 12.77 2.63
CA GLU A 136 -16.79 12.02 2.63
C GLU A 136 -17.44 12.20 1.27
N PHE A 137 -17.87 11.07 0.69
CA PHE A 137 -18.53 11.03 -0.59
C PHE A 137 -19.98 10.59 -0.36
N SER A 138 -20.90 11.21 -1.10
CA SER A 138 -22.32 10.87 -1.12
C SER A 138 -22.77 10.57 -2.54
N ASP A 139 -24.02 10.11 -2.69
CA ASP A 139 -24.68 9.91 -3.98
C ASP A 139 -23.95 8.94 -4.93
N HIS A 140 -23.38 7.87 -4.38
CA HIS A 140 -22.67 6.85 -5.14
C HIS A 140 -23.53 6.21 -6.22
N ARG A 141 -23.12 6.41 -7.48
CA ARG A 141 -23.79 5.83 -8.65
C ARG A 141 -22.74 5.33 -9.63
N VAL A 142 -23.01 4.17 -10.22
CA VAL A 142 -22.24 3.67 -11.36
C VAL A 142 -22.93 4.17 -12.62
N MET A 143 -22.22 4.94 -13.44
CA MET A 143 -22.71 5.35 -14.75
C MET A 143 -22.61 4.16 -15.71
N LYS A 144 -23.71 3.87 -16.40
CA LYS A 144 -23.75 2.89 -17.49
C LYS A 144 -23.35 3.55 -18.79
#